data_AF-A0A3D5VCV1-F1
#
_entry.id   AF-A0A3D5VCV1-F1
#
_cell.length_a   1.000
_cell.length_b   1.000
_cell.length_c   1.000
_cell.angle_alpha   90.00
_cell.angle_beta   90.00
_cell.angle_gamma   90.00
#
_symmetry.space_group_name_H-M   'P 1'
#
loop_
_entity.id
_entity.type
_entity.pdbx_description
1 polymer ?
#
loop_
_entity_poly.entity_id
_entity_poly.type
_entity_poly.pdbx_seq_one_letter_code
_entity_poly.pdbx_strand_id
1 'polypeptide(L)'
;MISLDWKERLKKDTLDFYQRKLPQKDYDIDIVYNAYPERIDNKIPQAVITLVGKTLASKLAKNADQYVEFYDYILKHKGEYGYIMFAYLMAKAVKKNPDFFLPY
;
A
#
# COMPACT_ATOMS: atom_id res chain seq x y z
N MET A 1 -7.30 17.06 22.74
CA MET A 1 -7.53 15.97 21.77
C MET A 1 -6.41 16.06 20.75
N ILE A 2 -5.43 15.16 20.77
CA ILE A 2 -4.25 15.28 19.91
C ILE A 2 -4.68 14.97 18.47
N SER A 3 -5.09 16.02 17.77
CA SER A 3 -5.20 16.14 16.32
C SER A 3 -3.79 16.10 15.67
N LEU A 4 -2.93 15.15 16.07
CA LEU A 4 -1.74 14.88 15.27
C LEU A 4 -2.24 14.22 13.99
N ASP A 5 -2.03 14.91 12.88
CA ASP A 5 -2.51 14.56 11.54
C ASP A 5 -2.30 13.07 11.24
N TRP A 6 -3.38 12.29 11.34
CA TRP A 6 -3.36 10.85 11.09
C TRP A 6 -2.83 10.55 9.69
N LYS A 7 -2.96 11.49 8.74
CA LYS A 7 -2.44 11.34 7.39
C LYS A 7 -0.92 11.36 7.40
N GLU A 8 -0.31 12.27 8.14
CA GLU A 8 1.14 12.35 8.28
C GLU A 8 1.70 11.14 9.03
N ARG A 9 0.99 10.66 10.06
CA ARG A 9 1.36 9.42 10.73
C ARG A 9 1.30 8.22 9.79
N LEU A 10 0.18 8.03 9.07
CA LEU A 10 0.03 6.93 8.12
C LEU A 10 1.06 6.99 6.99
N LYS A 11 1.42 8.19 6.50
CA LYS A 11 2.51 8.34 5.54
C LYS A 11 3.83 7.86 6.13
N LYS A 12 4.18 8.28 7.35
CA LYS A 12 5.42 7.84 8.02
C LYS A 12 5.46 6.33 8.20
N ASP A 13 4.38 5.72 8.66
CA ASP A 13 4.30 4.28 8.88
C ASP A 13 4.34 3.50 7.55
N THR A 14 3.73 4.04 6.49
CA THR A 14 3.84 3.47 5.13
C THR A 14 5.29 3.52 4.62
N LEU A 15 6.01 4.60 4.91
CA LEU A 15 7.41 4.75 4.52
C LEU A 15 8.33 3.82 5.31
N ASP A 16 8.10 3.67 6.61
CA ASP A 16 8.82 2.71 7.46
C ASP A 16 8.59 1.28 6.97
N PHE A 17 7.34 0.92 6.66
CA PHE A 17 7.00 -0.37 6.04
C PHE A 17 7.79 -0.59 4.74
N TYR A 18 7.77 0.38 3.83
CA TYR A 18 8.52 0.30 2.57
C TYR A 18 10.04 0.12 2.78
N GLN A 19 10.62 0.83 3.74
CA GLN A 19 12.07 0.84 3.95
C GLN A 19 12.58 -0.37 4.74
N ARG A 20 11.79 -0.89 5.68
CA ARG A 20 12.25 -1.87 6.65
C ARG A 20 11.57 -3.23 6.47
N LYS A 21 10.26 -3.26 6.28
CA LYS A 21 9.48 -4.51 6.23
C LYS A 21 9.51 -5.15 4.85
N LEU A 22 9.27 -4.35 3.82
CA LEU A 22 9.19 -4.84 2.44
C LEU A 22 10.47 -5.56 1.95
N PRO A 23 11.69 -5.04 2.20
CA PRO A 23 12.93 -5.74 1.80
C PRO A 23 13.17 -7.06 2.55
N GLN A 24 12.57 -7.21 3.74
CA GLN A 24 12.64 -8.42 4.55
C GLN A 24 11.57 -9.45 4.18
N LYS A 25 10.80 -9.19 3.11
CA LYS A 25 9.63 -9.98 2.71
C LYS A 25 8.55 -10.08 3.79
N ASP A 26 8.54 -9.13 4.74
CA ASP A 26 7.44 -8.95 5.69
C ASP A 26 6.36 -8.08 5.02
N TYR A 27 5.39 -8.74 4.40
CA TYR A 27 4.37 -8.11 3.57
C TYR A 27 3.11 -7.71 4.35
N ASP A 28 3.11 -7.85 5.68
CA ASP A 28 1.92 -7.52 6.47
C ASP A 28 1.68 -6.01 6.55
N ILE A 29 1.01 -5.48 5.53
CA ILE A 29 0.69 -4.06 5.40
C ILE A 29 -0.33 -3.59 6.46
N ASP A 30 -1.00 -4.52 7.15
CA ASP A 30 -2.03 -4.16 8.14
C ASP A 30 -1.45 -3.44 9.34
N ILE A 31 -0.16 -3.64 9.60
CA ILE A 31 0.59 -2.90 10.62
C ILE A 31 0.51 -1.38 10.43
N VAL A 32 0.41 -0.89 9.18
CA VAL A 32 0.27 0.53 8.87
C VAL A 32 -1.07 1.07 9.36
N TYR A 33 -2.14 0.26 9.30
CA TYR A 33 -3.47 0.69 9.69
C TYR A 33 -3.71 0.72 11.20
N ASN A 34 -2.79 0.19 12.01
CA ASN A 34 -2.85 0.30 13.46
C ASN A 34 -2.77 1.76 13.95
N ALA A 35 -2.20 2.65 13.14
CA ALA A 35 -2.14 4.09 13.43
C ALA A 35 -3.48 4.82 13.27
N TYR A 36 -4.49 4.19 12.65
CA TYR A 36 -5.81 4.75 12.44
C TYR A 36 -6.84 3.87 13.15
N PRO A 37 -7.44 4.28 14.28
CA PRO A 37 -8.32 3.42 15.06
C PRO A 37 -9.75 3.34 14.52
N GLU A 38 -10.20 4.32 13.75
CA GLU A 38 -11.59 4.38 13.29
C GLU A 38 -11.87 3.33 12.20
N ARG A 39 -13.04 2.70 12.30
CA ARG A 39 -13.52 1.69 11.35
C ARG A 39 -14.94 2.04 10.95
N ILE A 40 -15.29 1.80 9.70
CA ILE A 40 -16.67 1.92 9.18
C ILE A 40 -17.11 0.50 8.86
N ASP A 41 -18.18 0.02 9.51
CA ASP A 41 -18.66 -1.36 9.39
C ASP A 41 -17.56 -2.40 9.66
N ASN A 42 -16.73 -2.15 10.69
CA ASN A 42 -15.55 -2.94 11.04
C ASN A 42 -14.45 -3.02 9.97
N LYS A 43 -14.54 -2.23 8.89
CA LYS A 43 -13.54 -2.16 7.82
C LYS A 43 -12.70 -0.89 7.92
N ILE A 44 -11.50 -0.95 7.34
CA ILE A 44 -10.65 0.24 7.18
C ILE A 44 -11.32 1.16 6.15
N PRO A 45 -11.49 2.47 6.44
CA PRO A 45 -12.10 3.38 5.50
C PRO A 45 -11.32 3.44 4.18
N GLN A 46 -12.04 3.50 3.05
CA GLN A 46 -11.43 3.56 1.72
C GLN A 46 -10.46 4.73 1.55
N ALA A 47 -10.74 5.88 2.17
CA ALA A 47 -9.86 7.05 2.15
C ALA A 47 -8.47 6.75 2.76
N VAL A 48 -8.43 5.93 3.80
CA VAL A 48 -7.19 5.49 4.47
C VAL A 48 -6.42 4.52 3.57
N ILE A 49 -7.10 3.52 3.02
CA ILE A 49 -6.50 2.56 2.07
C ILE A 49 -5.91 3.30 0.86
N THR A 50 -6.65 4.28 0.34
CA THR A 50 -6.24 5.12 -0.79
C THR A 50 -4.99 5.94 -0.47
N LEU A 51 -4.92 6.54 0.72
CA LEU A 51 -3.75 7.31 1.15
C LEU A 51 -2.49 6.43 1.22
N VAL A 52 -2.61 5.27 1.87
CA VAL A 52 -1.51 4.30 2.01
C VAL A 52 -1.08 3.79 0.64
N GLY A 53 -2.04 3.34 -0.19
CA GLY A 53 -1.79 2.82 -1.53
C GLY A 53 -1.10 3.84 -2.44
N LYS A 54 -1.54 5.11 -2.48
CA LYS A 54 -0.89 6.17 -3.27
C LYS A 54 0.51 6.51 -2.77
N THR A 55 0.71 6.51 -1.45
CA THR A 55 2.02 6.77 -0.84
C THR A 55 3.00 5.68 -1.22
N LEU A 56 2.60 4.42 -1.06
CA LEU A 56 3.42 3.25 -1.39
C LEU A 56 3.69 3.15 -2.89
N ALA A 57 2.67 3.30 -3.74
CA ALA A 57 2.81 3.31 -5.21
C ALA A 57 3.87 4.31 -5.68
N SER A 58 3.92 5.48 -5.05
CA SER A 58 4.90 6.53 -5.41
C SER A 58 6.34 6.13 -5.10
N LYS A 59 6.56 5.24 -4.12
CA LYS A 59 7.89 4.70 -3.79
C LYS A 59 8.24 3.50 -4.65
N LEU A 60 7.31 2.55 -4.79
CA LEU A 60 7.53 1.31 -5.55
C LEU A 60 7.71 1.56 -7.05
N ALA A 61 7.01 2.55 -7.63
CA ALA A 61 7.00 2.78 -9.07
C ALA A 61 8.38 3.06 -9.71
N LYS A 62 9.42 3.34 -8.91
CA LYS A 62 10.79 3.50 -9.42
C LYS A 62 11.43 2.17 -9.85
N ASN A 63 11.16 1.10 -9.13
CA ASN A 63 11.68 -0.25 -9.35
C ASN A 63 10.54 -1.27 -9.18
N ALA A 64 9.41 -1.02 -9.86
CA ALA A 64 8.16 -1.72 -9.58
C ALA A 64 8.25 -3.24 -9.80
N ASP A 65 9.02 -3.65 -10.80
CA ASP A 65 9.34 -5.04 -11.16
C ASP A 65 9.95 -5.84 -10.01
N GLN A 66 10.68 -5.19 -9.09
CA GLN A 66 11.26 -5.87 -7.93
C GLN A 66 10.25 -6.24 -6.85
N TYR A 67 9.01 -5.75 -6.95
CA TYR A 67 7.97 -5.91 -5.92
C TYR A 67 6.81 -6.80 -6.36
N VAL A 68 6.98 -7.60 -7.40
CA VAL A 68 5.96 -8.52 -7.91
C VAL A 68 5.43 -9.48 -6.82
N GLU A 69 6.32 -10.05 -6.02
CA GLU A 69 5.92 -10.94 -4.89
C GLU A 69 4.96 -10.22 -3.92
N PHE A 70 5.20 -8.93 -3.65
CA PHE A 70 4.33 -8.13 -2.79
C PHE A 70 2.98 -7.83 -3.47
N TYR A 71 2.98 -7.52 -4.77
CA TYR A 71 1.74 -7.30 -5.52
C TYR A 71 0.84 -8.53 -5.53
N ASP A 72 1.43 -9.70 -5.79
CA ASP A 72 0.79 -11.00 -5.69
C ASP A 72 0.22 -11.24 -4.29
N TYR A 73 1.02 -10.95 -3.25
CA TYR A 73 0.58 -11.10 -1.88
C TYR A 73 -0.66 -10.26 -1.58
N ILE A 74 -0.66 -8.99 -1.96
CA ILE A 74 -1.80 -8.07 -1.75
C ILE A 74 -3.06 -8.60 -2.44
N LEU A 75 -2.96 -9.03 -3.70
CA LEU A 75 -4.09 -9.59 -4.44
C LEU A 75 -4.66 -10.85 -3.80
N LYS A 76 -3.78 -11.77 -3.37
CA LYS A 76 -4.19 -13.10 -2.89
C LYS A 76 -4.65 -13.10 -1.44
N HIS A 77 -4.15 -12.21 -0.59
CA HIS A 77 -4.29 -12.32 0.87
C HIS A 77 -5.05 -11.19 1.55
N LYS A 78 -5.23 -10.03 0.90
CA LYS A 78 -5.82 -8.85 1.56
C LYS A 78 -7.26 -8.54 1.14
N GLY A 79 -7.88 -9.41 0.35
CA GLY A 79 -9.30 -9.33 -0.02
C GLY A 79 -9.68 -7.99 -0.66
N GLU A 80 -10.83 -7.44 -0.27
CA GLU A 80 -11.42 -6.25 -0.90
C GLU A 80 -10.50 -5.03 -0.89
N TYR A 81 -9.90 -4.68 0.25
CA TYR A 81 -8.99 -3.54 0.31
C TYR A 81 -7.66 -3.83 -0.40
N GLY A 82 -7.27 -5.10 -0.47
CA GLY A 82 -6.14 -5.56 -1.28
C GLY A 82 -6.32 -5.17 -2.74
N TYR A 83 -7.49 -5.42 -3.32
CA TYR A 83 -7.78 -5.01 -4.71
C TYR A 83 -7.70 -3.50 -4.92
N ILE A 84 -8.24 -2.72 -3.99
CA ILE A 84 -8.18 -1.24 -4.04
C ILE A 84 -6.73 -0.77 -3.99
N MET A 85 -5.93 -1.32 -3.06
CA MET A 85 -4.52 -0.98 -2.95
C MET A 85 -3.75 -1.36 -4.22
N PHE A 86 -3.93 -2.60 -4.69
CA PHE A 86 -3.30 -3.12 -5.89
C PHE A 86 -3.58 -2.24 -7.12
N ALA A 87 -4.83 -1.80 -7.30
CA ALA A 87 -5.19 -0.89 -8.39
C ALA A 87 -4.36 0.41 -8.36
N TYR A 88 -4.13 1.00 -7.18
CA TYR A 88 -3.27 2.18 -7.05
C TYR A 88 -1.78 1.90 -7.31
N LEU A 89 -1.29 0.73 -6.90
CA LEU A 89 0.09 0.30 -7.18
C LEU A 89 0.29 0.12 -8.69
N MET A 90 -0.59 -0.64 -9.34
CA MET A 90 -0.52 -0.94 -10.77
C MET A 90 -0.69 0.29 -11.64
N ALA A 91 -1.61 1.20 -11.30
CA ALA A 91 -1.80 2.44 -12.05
C ALA A 91 -0.50 3.25 -12.19
N LYS A 92 0.39 3.19 -11.19
CA LYS A 92 1.72 3.81 -11.29
C LYS A 92 2.78 2.89 -11.92
N ALA A 93 2.75 1.60 -11.63
CA ALA A 93 3.70 0.63 -12.17
C ALA A 93 3.60 0.54 -13.72
N VAL A 94 2.38 0.36 -14.25
CA VAL A 94 2.10 0.32 -15.70
C VAL A 94 2.56 1.62 -16.39
N LYS A 95 2.34 2.78 -15.77
CA LYS A 95 2.79 4.05 -16.33
C LYS A 95 4.32 4.15 -16.44
N LYS A 96 5.07 3.45 -15.59
CA LYS A 96 6.54 3.53 -15.52
C LYS A 96 7.24 2.41 -16.27
N ASN A 97 6.65 1.22 -16.32
CA ASN A 97 7.19 0.07 -17.03
C ASN A 97 6.02 -0.71 -17.71
N PRO A 98 5.41 -0.14 -18.77
CA PRO A 98 4.22 -0.71 -19.37
C PRO A 98 4.47 -2.10 -19.96
N ASP A 99 5.63 -2.33 -20.58
CA ASP A 99 5.94 -3.60 -21.24
C ASP A 99 5.95 -4.78 -20.26
N PHE A 100 6.37 -4.55 -19.01
CA PHE A 100 6.35 -5.57 -17.97
C PHE A 100 4.95 -5.77 -17.37
N PHE A 101 4.20 -4.67 -17.13
CA PHE A 101 2.96 -4.72 -16.35
C PHE A 101 1.66 -4.79 -17.14
N LEU A 102 1.67 -4.54 -18.45
CA LEU A 102 0.49 -4.78 -19.29
C LEU A 102 0.14 -6.28 -19.47
N PRO A 103 1.11 -7.22 -19.57
CA PRO A 103 0.80 -8.65 -19.61
C PRO A 103 0.66 -9.29 -18.22
N TYR A 104 0.97 -8.56 -17.15
CA TYR A 104 0.87 -9.00 -15.76
C TYR A 104 -0.60 -9.15 -15.32
#